data_AF-A0A3S5FEP1-F1
#
_entry.id   AF-A0A3S5FEP1-F1
#
_cell.length_a   1.000
_cell.length_b   1.000
_cell.length_c   1.000
_cell.angle_alpha   90.00
_cell.angle_beta   90.00
_cell.angle_gamma   90.00
#
_symmetry.space_group_name_H-M   'P 1'
#
loop_
_entity.id
_entity.type
_entity.pdbx_description
1 polymer ?
#
loop_
_entity_poly.entity_id
_entity_poly.type
_entity_poly.pdbx_seq_one_letter_code
_entity_poly.pdbx_strand_id
1 'polypeptide(L)'
;MSAARVPTNAPRDVTAGAFNSSAVTVWWVRPLTTEGEGPILGYRIIYWPRKSDCRARESDRARQELGQRQTIWGDVTEGLIIGLDTDTYYCISVQRVGKMQVKTL
;
A
#
# COMPACT_ATOMS: atom_id res chain seq x y z
N MET A 1 8.26 -13.43 23.38
CA MET A 1 8.48 -12.25 22.52
C MET A 1 7.76 -12.48 21.20
N SER A 2 6.58 -11.89 20.99
CA SER A 2 5.86 -12.04 19.73
C SER A 2 6.39 -11.03 18.72
N ALA A 3 7.38 -11.44 17.94
CA ALA A 3 7.69 -10.77 16.69
C ALA A 3 6.49 -11.02 15.77
N ALA A 4 5.55 -10.07 15.69
CA ALA A 4 4.63 -10.01 14.58
C ALA A 4 5.51 -9.98 13.33
N ARG A 5 5.60 -11.11 12.61
CA ARG A 5 6.36 -11.17 11.36
C ARG A 5 5.88 -10.01 10.53
N VAL A 6 6.78 -9.08 10.22
CA VAL A 6 6.59 -8.15 9.10
C VAL A 6 6.10 -9.02 7.96
N PRO A 7 4.93 -8.77 7.37
CA PRO A 7 4.42 -9.65 6.33
C PRO A 7 5.50 -9.70 5.25
N THR A 8 6.12 -10.85 5.06
CA THR A 8 7.14 -11.10 4.01
C THR A 8 6.58 -10.80 2.61
N ASN A 9 5.26 -10.59 2.56
CA ASN A 9 4.39 -10.39 1.41
C ASN A 9 4.11 -8.92 1.10
N ALA A 10 4.66 -7.98 1.88
CA ALA A 10 4.54 -6.56 1.56
C ALA A 10 5.40 -6.24 0.33
N PRO A 11 4.87 -5.52 -0.68
CA PRO A 11 5.67 -4.95 -1.75
C PRO A 11 6.82 -4.12 -1.19
N ARG A 12 7.99 -4.22 -1.83
CA ARG A 12 9.23 -3.56 -1.41
C ARG A 12 9.47 -2.31 -2.23
N ASP A 13 10.36 -1.44 -1.76
CA ASP A 13 10.82 -0.25 -2.47
C ASP A 13 9.68 0.58 -3.09
N VAL A 14 8.63 0.81 -2.29
CA VAL A 14 7.50 1.64 -2.69
C VAL A 14 8.00 3.07 -2.89
N THR A 15 7.92 3.55 -4.12
CA THR A 15 8.26 4.92 -4.52
C THR A 15 7.09 5.56 -5.23
N ALA A 16 7.04 6.89 -5.21
CA ALA A 16 5.96 7.63 -5.82
C ALA A 16 6.49 8.93 -6.44
N GLY A 17 5.89 9.32 -7.56
CA GLY A 17 6.24 10.53 -8.30
C GLY A 17 4.99 11.23 -8.80
N ALA A 18 4.99 12.56 -8.72
CA ALA A 18 3.90 13.36 -9.24
C ALA A 18 3.76 13.12 -10.75
N PHE A 19 2.58 12.69 -11.18
CA PHE A 19 2.21 12.62 -12.59
C PHE A 19 1.73 13.99 -13.06
N ASN A 20 0.90 14.64 -12.24
CA ASN A 20 0.48 16.05 -12.38
C ASN A 20 0.09 16.61 -11.00
N SER A 21 -0.61 17.74 -10.94
CA SER A 21 -0.99 18.38 -9.68
C SER A 21 -2.00 17.59 -8.83
N SER A 22 -2.75 16.65 -9.40
CA SER A 22 -3.80 15.87 -8.74
C SER A 22 -3.69 14.36 -8.95
N ALA A 23 -2.55 13.90 -9.47
CA ALA A 23 -2.29 12.49 -9.75
C ALA A 23 -0.83 12.13 -9.47
N VAL A 24 -0.63 10.92 -8.95
CA VAL A 24 0.68 10.39 -8.55
C VAL A 24 0.81 8.98 -9.07
N THR A 25 1.93 8.69 -9.73
CA THR A 25 2.31 7.34 -10.10
C THR A 25 3.06 6.70 -8.93
N VAL A 26 2.72 5.46 -8.61
CA VAL A 26 3.33 4.67 -7.54
C VAL A 26 3.99 3.45 -8.16
N TRP A 27 5.24 3.21 -7.83
CA TRP A 27 6.00 2.03 -8.23
C TRP A 27 6.37 1.19 -7.02
N TRP A 28 6.44 -0.12 -7.20
CA TRP A 28 6.87 -1.04 -6.15
C TRP A 28 7.54 -2.27 -6.73
N VAL A 29 8.37 -2.90 -5.91
CA VAL A 29 8.97 -4.20 -6.21
C VAL A 29 8.04 -5.30 -5.71
N ARG A 30 7.79 -6.27 -6.60
CA ARG A 30 7.04 -7.50 -6.31
C ARG A 30 7.53 -8.14 -5.00
N PRO A 31 6.62 -8.51 -4.08
CA PRO A 31 6.99 -9.17 -2.83
C PRO A 31 7.60 -10.55 -3.10
N LEU A 32 8.43 -11.03 -2.17
CA LEU A 32 8.93 -12.41 -2.21
C LEU A 32 7.80 -13.34 -1.79
N THR A 33 7.38 -14.24 -2.67
CA THR A 33 6.38 -15.27 -2.34
C THR A 33 7.07 -16.48 -1.74
N THR A 34 6.73 -16.85 -0.50
CA THR A 34 7.15 -18.13 0.08
C THR A 34 6.19 -19.25 -0.31
N GLU A 35 6.69 -20.48 -0.34
CA GLU A 35 5.88 -21.68 -0.57
C GLU A 35 4.75 -21.74 0.49
N GLY A 36 3.49 -21.60 0.06
CA GLY A 36 2.30 -21.53 0.93
C GLY A 36 1.46 -20.24 0.81
N GLU A 37 2.02 -19.18 0.25
CA GLU A 37 1.34 -17.88 0.13
C GLU A 37 0.33 -17.79 -1.03
N GLY A 38 0.39 -18.73 -1.98
CA GLY A 38 -0.44 -18.72 -3.19
C GLY A 38 -0.05 -17.62 -4.19
N PRO A 39 -0.70 -17.57 -5.37
CA PRO A 39 -0.39 -16.56 -6.39
C PRO A 39 -0.73 -15.14 -5.93
N ILE A 40 -0.06 -14.16 -6.53
CA ILE A 40 -0.41 -12.74 -6.41
C ILE A 40 -1.67 -12.51 -7.25
N LEU A 41 -2.75 -12.03 -6.63
CA LEU A 41 -3.98 -11.68 -7.34
C LEU A 41 -4.00 -10.20 -7.73
N GLY A 42 -3.31 -9.36 -6.96
CA GLY A 42 -3.25 -7.93 -7.20
C GLY A 42 -2.50 -7.19 -6.12
N TYR A 43 -2.63 -5.87 -6.16
CA TYR A 43 -2.04 -4.93 -5.23
C TYR A 43 -3.09 -3.92 -4.78
N ARG A 44 -3.05 -3.56 -3.50
CA ARG A 44 -3.91 -2.55 -2.90
C ARG A 44 -3.06 -1.36 -2.50
N ILE A 45 -3.29 -0.23 -3.15
CA ILE A 45 -2.71 1.06 -2.80
C ILE A 45 -3.64 1.73 -1.79
N ILE A 46 -3.08 2.17 -0.67
CA ILE A 46 -3.75 2.90 0.39
C ILE A 46 -3.06 4.25 0.52
N TYR A 47 -3.81 5.33 0.45
CA TYR A 47 -3.27 6.69 0.53
C TYR A 47 -4.13 7.59 1.40
N TRP A 48 -3.50 8.53 2.11
CA TRP A 48 -4.16 9.48 3.00
C TRP A 48 -3.35 10.78 3.10
N PRO A 49 -4.01 11.93 3.38
CA PRO A 49 -3.31 13.19 3.58
C PRO A 49 -2.31 13.10 4.74
N ARG A 50 -1.10 13.61 4.51
CA ARG A 50 -0.01 13.60 5.48
C ARG A 50 -0.25 14.68 6.54
N LYS A 51 -0.66 14.26 7.73
CA LYS A 51 -0.80 15.14 8.92
C LYS A 51 0.44 15.15 9.82
N SER A 52 1.28 14.13 9.73
CA SER A 52 2.53 13.96 10.49
C SER A 52 3.52 13.12 9.68
N ASP A 53 4.66 12.71 10.26
CA ASP A 53 5.52 11.73 9.59
C ASP A 53 4.72 10.44 9.28
N CYS A 54 4.90 9.87 8.07
CA CYS A 54 4.12 8.71 7.65
C CYS A 54 4.32 7.47 8.54
N ARG A 55 5.41 7.42 9.32
CA ARG A 55 5.73 6.36 10.28
C ARG A 55 5.23 6.65 11.71
N ALA A 56 4.68 7.83 11.95
CA ALA A 56 4.19 8.23 13.27
C ALA A 56 2.84 7.58 13.59
N ARG A 57 2.53 7.38 14.88
CA ARG A 57 1.26 6.75 15.32
C ARG A 57 0.03 7.56 14.92
N GLU A 58 0.18 8.87 14.82
CA GLU A 58 -0.87 9.79 14.35
C GLU A 58 -1.20 9.56 12.88
N SER A 59 -0.20 9.15 12.08
CA SER A 59 -0.40 8.77 10.67
C SER A 59 -1.21 7.47 10.57
N ASP A 60 -1.01 6.51 11.48
CA ASP A 60 -1.83 5.29 11.53
C ASP A 60 -3.31 5.62 11.80
N ARG A 61 -3.58 6.57 12.68
CA ARG A 61 -4.94 7.07 12.92
C ARG A 61 -5.52 7.76 11.69
N ALA A 62 -4.75 8.64 11.05
CA ALA A 62 -5.17 9.31 9.82
C ALA A 62 -5.46 8.31 8.68
N ARG A 63 -4.66 7.24 8.57
CA ARG A 63 -4.89 6.14 7.63
C ARG A 63 -6.21 5.42 7.89
N GLN A 64 -6.58 5.22 9.15
CA GLN A 64 -7.84 4.55 9.50
C GLN A 64 -9.06 5.43 9.21
N GLU A 65 -8.97 6.73 9.50
CA GLU A 65 -10.08 7.68 9.38
C GLU A 65 -10.27 8.22 7.95
N LEU A 66 -9.16 8.51 7.25
CA LEU A 66 -9.14 9.22 5.97
C LEU A 66 -8.56 8.40 4.80
N GLY A 67 -8.11 7.16 5.07
CA GLY A 67 -7.44 6.34 4.08
C GLY A 67 -8.36 5.90 2.94
N GLN A 68 -8.00 6.27 1.73
CA GLN A 68 -8.62 5.79 0.51
C GLN A 68 -7.89 4.55 -0.02
N ARG A 69 -8.59 3.70 -0.77
CA ARG A 69 -8.08 2.40 -1.23
C ARG A 69 -8.38 2.20 -2.71
N GLN A 70 -7.35 1.85 -3.48
CA GLN A 70 -7.45 1.42 -4.87
C GLN A 70 -6.86 0.02 -4.99
N THR A 71 -7.61 -0.90 -5.61
CA THR A 71 -7.13 -2.26 -5.87
C THR A 71 -6.86 -2.41 -7.36
N ILE A 72 -5.66 -2.87 -7.68
CA ILE A 72 -5.20 -3.14 -9.04
C ILE A 72 -5.01 -4.64 -9.14
N TRP A 73 -5.72 -5.27 -10.07
CA TRP A 73 -5.65 -6.72 -10.27
C TRP A 73 -4.49 -7.09 -11.19
N GLY A 74 -3.97 -8.29 -11.02
CA GLY A 74 -2.83 -8.80 -11.77
C GLY A 74 -1.49 -8.53 -11.09
N ASP A 75 -0.46 -9.15 -11.65
CA ASP A 75 0.89 -9.07 -11.13
C ASP A 75 1.64 -7.88 -11.74
N VAL A 76 1.25 -6.68 -11.31
CA VAL A 76 1.82 -5.40 -11.76
C VAL A 76 2.76 -4.79 -10.72
N THR A 77 3.61 -3.86 -11.16
CA THR A 77 4.59 -3.16 -10.31
C THR A 77 4.39 -1.63 -10.32
N GLU A 78 3.26 -1.17 -10.84
CA GLU A 78 2.92 0.24 -11.00
C GLU A 78 1.42 0.46 -10.86
N GLY A 79 1.04 1.64 -10.36
CA GLY A 79 -0.34 2.11 -10.31
C GLY A 79 -0.44 3.63 -10.30
N LEU A 80 -1.56 4.15 -10.79
CA LEU A 80 -1.86 5.58 -10.84
C LEU A 80 -2.97 5.92 -9.84
N ILE A 81 -2.66 6.82 -8.91
CA ILE A 81 -3.64 7.47 -8.04
C ILE A 81 -4.09 8.76 -8.73
N ILE A 82 -5.40 8.98 -8.82
CA ILE A 82 -6.00 10.17 -9.42
C ILE A 82 -6.99 10.83 -8.44
N GLY A 83 -7.28 12.10 -8.64
CA GLY A 83 -8.26 12.83 -7.82
C GLY A 83 -7.72 13.26 -6.45
N LEU A 84 -6.42 13.53 -6.38
CA LEU A 84 -5.78 14.09 -5.19
C LEU A 84 -6.00 15.60 -5.11
N ASP A 85 -6.05 16.11 -3.89
CA ASP A 85 -6.03 17.56 -3.64
C ASP A 85 -4.64 18.11 -4.00
N THR A 86 -4.64 19.23 -4.72
CA THR A 86 -3.40 19.91 -5.12
C THR A 86 -2.67 20.48 -3.91
N ASP A 87 -1.35 20.63 -3.99
CA ASP A 87 -0.51 21.20 -2.91
C ASP A 87 -0.63 20.47 -1.56
N THR A 88 -0.96 19.17 -1.62
CA THR A 88 -1.12 18.33 -0.42
C THR A 88 -0.14 17.17 -0.47
N TYR A 89 0.57 16.95 0.64
CA TYR A 89 1.42 15.77 0.80
C TYR A 89 0.57 14.57 1.21
N TYR A 90 0.87 13.42 0.62
CA TYR A 90 0.19 12.15 0.94
C TYR A 90 1.17 11.12 1.47
N CYS A 91 0.69 10.29 2.38
CA CYS A 91 1.34 9.04 2.75
C CYS A 91 0.74 7.91 1.90
N ILE A 92 1.59 7.00 1.43
CA ILE A 92 1.20 5.90 0.53
C ILE A 92 1.71 4.58 1.11
N SER A 93 0.85 3.55 1.07
CA SER A 93 1.18 2.18 1.47
C SER A 93 0.62 1.22 0.43
N VAL A 94 1.45 0.29 -0.06
CA VAL A 94 1.03 -0.76 -0.98
C VAL A 94 1.00 -2.08 -0.24
N GLN A 95 -0.05 -2.87 -0.47
CA GLN A 95 -0.25 -4.20 0.11
C GLN A 95 -0.51 -5.21 -1.00
N ARG A 96 0.06 -6.41 -0.88
CA ARG A 96 -0.29 -7.52 -1.75
C ARG A 96 -1.73 -7.97 -1.48
N VAL A 97 -2.46 -8.27 -2.55
CA VAL A 97 -3.75 -8.97 -2.50
C VAL A 97 -3.51 -10.43 -2.90
N GLY A 98 -3.77 -11.34 -1.97
CA GLY A 98 -3.73 -12.80 -2.17
C GLY A 98 -5.04 -13.45 -1.74
N LYS A 99 -5.12 -14.79 -1.80
CA LYS A 99 -6.26 -15.51 -1.21
C LYS A 99 -6.31 -15.24 0.30
N MET A 100 -7.49 -14.92 0.81
CA MET A 100 -7.73 -14.73 2.23
C MET A 100 -7.51 -16.07 2.95
N GLN A 101 -6.38 -16.23 3.61
CA GLN A 101 -6.14 -17.38 4.49
C GLN A 101 -6.98 -17.15 5.75
N VAL A 102 -8.13 -17.84 5.84
CA VAL A 102 -8.88 -17.91 7.10
C VAL A 102 -7.98 -18.67 8.08
N LYS A 103 -7.39 -17.97 9.05
CA LYS A 103 -6.72 -18.62 10.18
C LYS A 103 -7.81 -19.20 11.06
N THR A 104 -8.08 -20.49 10.91
CA THR A 104 -8.82 -21.25 11.91
C THR A 104 -7.93 -21.35 13.15
N LEU A 105 -8.46 -20.93 14.30
CA LEU A 105 -7.84 -21.09 15.62
C LEU A 105 -7.88 -22.54 16.06
#